data_AF-A0A8H3XFX3-F1
#
_entry.id   AF-A0A8H3XFX3-F1
#
_cell.length_a   1.000
_cell.length_b   1.000
_cell.length_c   1.000
_cell.angle_alpha   90.00
_cell.angle_beta   90.00
_cell.angle_gamma   90.00
#
_symmetry.space_group_name_H-M   'P 1'
#
loop_
_entity.id
_entity.type
_entity.pdbx_description
1 polymer ?
#
loop_
_entity_poly.entity_id
_entity_poly.type
_entity_poly.pdbx_seq_one_letter_code
_entity_poly.pdbx_strand_id
1 'polypeptide(L)'
;MKFYLVKLLIFITVVIVLVNAVPTPKAKSKSPSNSTSPSKHKSTKKPNSTPKSNNTPPASNSNSTSSCFQKDNADKASALQAKFASLTPTSPCNNGDMACVNGAFAQCVGDNNWVLQKCSSGLECRALPLVNKPGTSIACDSKSDADARIQAAKNACK
;
A
#
# COMPACT_ATOMS: atom_id res chain seq x y z
N MET A 1 45.25 -14.72 -21.28
CA MET A 1 44.29 -15.74 -20.79
C MET A 1 44.68 -16.37 -19.44
N LYS A 2 45.93 -16.83 -19.24
CA LYS A 2 46.35 -17.49 -17.98
C LYS A 2 46.35 -16.58 -16.73
N PHE A 3 46.52 -15.27 -16.89
CA PHE A 3 46.46 -14.31 -15.76
C PHE A 3 45.04 -14.03 -15.24
N TYR A 4 44.00 -14.22 -16.06
CA TYR A 4 42.61 -14.02 -15.63
C TYR A 4 42.08 -15.20 -14.81
N LEU A 5 42.54 -16.42 -15.12
CA LEU A 5 42.16 -17.62 -14.37
C LEU A 5 42.71 -17.62 -12.93
N VAL A 6 43.95 -17.14 -12.74
CA VAL A 6 44.59 -17.01 -11.42
C VAL A 6 43.94 -15.89 -10.60
N LYS A 7 43.59 -14.75 -11.22
CA LYS A 7 42.82 -13.70 -10.54
C LYS A 7 41.40 -14.15 -10.16
N LEU A 8 40.70 -14.89 -11.03
CA LEU A 8 39.36 -15.41 -10.76
C LEU A 8 39.37 -16.43 -9.59
N LEU A 9 40.37 -17.30 -9.50
CA LEU A 9 40.52 -18.25 -8.39
C LEU A 9 40.83 -17.56 -7.05
N ILE A 10 41.67 -16.51 -7.05
CA ILE A 10 41.97 -15.72 -5.84
C ILE A 10 40.74 -14.93 -5.37
N PHE A 11 39.93 -14.38 -6.29
CA PHE A 11 38.69 -13.69 -5.92
C PHE A 11 37.64 -14.67 -5.38
N ILE A 12 37.51 -15.89 -5.95
CA ILE A 12 36.56 -16.90 -5.46
C ILE A 12 36.92 -17.38 -4.05
N THR A 13 38.20 -17.61 -3.73
CA THR A 13 38.59 -18.07 -2.39
C THR A 13 38.46 -16.99 -1.31
N VAL A 14 38.68 -15.71 -1.64
CA VAL A 14 38.51 -14.60 -0.69
C VAL A 14 37.03 -14.33 -0.38
N VAL A 15 36.12 -14.50 -1.35
CA VAL A 15 34.66 -14.33 -1.11
C VAL A 15 34.07 -15.44 -0.23
N ILE A 16 34.62 -16.66 -0.27
CA ILE A 16 34.15 -17.78 0.56
C ILE A 16 34.50 -17.61 2.06
N VAL A 17 35.56 -16.88 2.40
CA VAL A 17 36.02 -16.74 3.80
C VAL A 17 35.25 -15.65 4.59
N LEU A 18 34.53 -14.74 3.92
CA LEU A 18 33.84 -13.61 4.59
C LEU A 18 32.37 -13.86 4.99
N VAL A 19 31.80 -15.05 4.76
CA VAL A 19 30.39 -15.36 5.10
C VAL A 19 30.14 -15.85 6.54
N ASN A 20 31.15 -15.91 7.41
CA ASN A 20 30.99 -16.44 8.77
C ASN A 20 31.18 -15.38 9.87
N ALA A 21 30.18 -14.51 10.08
CA ALA A 21 29.90 -13.88 11.38
C ALA A 21 28.65 -13.00 11.32
N VAL A 22 27.45 -13.58 11.52
CA VAL A 22 26.27 -12.79 11.93
C VAL A 22 26.04 -13.07 13.42
N PRO A 23 26.25 -12.09 14.32
CA PRO A 23 25.81 -12.20 15.70
C PRO A 23 24.29 -12.08 15.79
N THR A 24 23.63 -13.12 16.28
CA THR A 24 22.22 -13.12 16.68
C THR A 24 22.00 -12.22 17.89
N PRO A 25 21.10 -11.23 17.86
CA PRO A 25 20.62 -10.58 19.08
C PRO A 25 19.59 -11.47 19.78
N LYS A 26 19.94 -11.90 21.00
CA LYS A 26 19.08 -12.64 21.92
C LYS A 26 18.60 -11.68 23.02
N ALA A 27 17.33 -11.83 23.41
CA ALA A 27 16.64 -11.25 24.58
C ALA A 27 16.07 -9.82 24.38
N LYS A 28 14.93 -9.43 24.95
CA LYS A 28 14.12 -9.99 26.05
C LYS A 28 12.72 -9.38 26.00
N SER A 29 11.69 -10.22 26.10
CA SER A 29 10.33 -9.82 26.43
C SER A 29 10.27 -9.26 27.87
N LYS A 30 9.65 -8.09 28.03
CA LYS A 30 8.99 -7.65 29.27
C LYS A 30 7.76 -6.81 28.91
N SER A 31 6.60 -7.41 29.12
CA SER A 31 5.32 -6.72 29.34
C SER A 31 5.33 -6.05 30.72
N PRO A 32 4.63 -4.92 30.87
CA PRO A 32 3.69 -4.85 31.98
C PRO A 32 2.27 -4.46 31.56
N SER A 33 1.35 -5.08 32.28
CA SER A 33 -0.09 -4.91 32.32
C SER A 33 -0.59 -3.50 32.68
N ASN A 34 -1.66 -3.11 31.97
CA ASN A 34 -2.96 -2.70 32.49
C ASN A 34 -3.09 -1.41 33.33
N SER A 35 -3.93 -0.49 32.86
CA SER A 35 -4.81 0.30 33.73
C SER A 35 -6.07 0.70 32.95
N THR A 36 -7.19 0.31 33.55
CA THR A 36 -8.58 0.46 33.12
C THR A 36 -9.14 1.81 33.58
N SER A 37 -10.28 2.20 32.99
CA SER A 37 -11.37 3.05 33.53
C SER A 37 -11.56 4.48 32.98
N PRO A 38 -12.81 4.99 32.93
CA PRO A 38 -13.41 5.55 31.72
C PRO A 38 -13.91 6.99 31.89
N SER A 39 -13.67 7.86 30.90
CA SER A 39 -14.26 9.20 30.87
C SER A 39 -15.46 9.25 29.94
N LYS A 40 -16.62 9.11 30.58
CA LYS A 40 -17.98 9.34 30.10
C LYS A 40 -18.18 10.84 29.89
N HIS A 41 -18.34 11.30 28.64
CA HIS A 41 -18.93 12.62 28.36
C HIS A 41 -20.19 12.45 27.50
N LYS A 42 -21.34 12.56 28.18
CA LYS A 42 -22.68 12.59 27.59
C LYS A 42 -23.15 14.04 27.56
N SER A 43 -23.36 14.52 26.32
CA SER A 43 -24.44 15.39 25.82
C SER A 43 -24.75 16.73 26.51
N THR A 44 -24.64 17.82 25.73
CA THR A 44 -25.61 18.94 25.75
C THR A 44 -25.83 19.47 24.33
N LYS A 45 -27.03 20.03 24.12
CA LYS A 45 -27.78 20.19 22.87
C LYS A 45 -27.64 21.62 22.29
N LYS A 46 -27.71 21.73 20.95
CA LYS A 46 -28.07 22.85 20.02
C LYS A 46 -28.88 24.03 20.66
N PRO A 47 -28.88 25.31 20.18
CA PRO A 47 -29.06 25.76 18.77
C PRO A 47 -28.13 26.91 18.32
N ASN A 48 -27.90 27.17 17.02
CA ASN A 48 -28.54 28.25 16.24
C ASN A 48 -28.08 28.14 14.76
N SER A 49 -28.92 27.76 13.80
CA SER A 49 -29.60 28.65 12.83
C SER A 49 -28.66 29.54 12.02
N THR A 50 -28.41 29.16 10.77
CA THR A 50 -27.81 29.99 9.71
C THR A 50 -28.63 29.78 8.42
N PRO A 51 -28.77 30.80 7.56
CA PRO A 51 -29.91 30.95 6.65
C PRO A 51 -29.93 30.00 5.45
N LYS A 52 -31.15 29.59 5.10
CA LYS A 52 -31.54 28.87 3.87
C LYS A 52 -31.33 29.78 2.65
N SER A 53 -30.30 29.49 1.85
CA SER A 53 -30.19 30.02 0.48
C SER A 53 -30.77 29.00 -0.48
N ASN A 54 -31.88 29.36 -1.12
CA ASN A 54 -32.55 28.56 -2.14
C ASN A 54 -31.75 28.67 -3.45
N ASN A 55 -30.94 27.67 -3.75
CA ASN A 55 -30.45 27.44 -5.12
C ASN A 55 -30.77 26.00 -5.49
N THR A 56 -31.93 25.82 -6.12
CA THR A 56 -32.35 24.58 -6.77
C THR A 56 -31.33 24.24 -7.86
N PRO A 57 -30.56 23.13 -7.74
CA PRO A 57 -29.72 22.68 -8.83
C PRO A 57 -30.64 22.27 -9.99
N PRO A 58 -30.38 22.68 -11.24
CA PRO A 58 -31.11 22.15 -12.38
C PRO A 58 -30.94 20.63 -12.36
N ALA A 59 -32.07 19.92 -12.46
CA ALA A 59 -32.12 18.47 -12.59
C ALA A 59 -31.25 18.08 -13.79
N SER A 60 -30.01 17.72 -13.51
CA SER A 60 -29.16 17.07 -14.49
C SER A 60 -29.83 15.72 -14.73
N ASN A 61 -30.36 15.56 -15.94
CA ASN A 61 -30.77 14.27 -16.48
C ASN A 61 -29.67 13.26 -16.16
N SER A 62 -29.83 12.53 -15.06
CA SER A 62 -29.11 11.30 -14.83
C SER A 62 -29.65 10.33 -15.85
N ASN A 63 -29.04 10.33 -17.02
CA ASN A 63 -29.03 9.16 -17.86
C ASN A 63 -28.46 8.03 -16.98
N SER A 64 -29.35 7.23 -16.39
CA SER A 64 -29.03 6.21 -15.42
C SER A 64 -28.37 5.02 -16.10
N THR A 65 -27.19 5.22 -16.66
CA THR A 65 -26.12 4.24 -16.52
C THR A 65 -25.57 4.46 -15.11
N SER A 66 -26.16 3.82 -14.11
CA SER A 66 -25.59 3.80 -12.75
C SER A 66 -24.17 3.23 -12.87
N SER A 67 -23.17 4.11 -12.87
CA SER A 67 -21.77 3.71 -12.91
C SER A 67 -21.48 2.93 -11.62
N CYS A 68 -21.32 1.62 -11.78
CA CYS A 68 -20.93 0.76 -10.68
C CYS A 68 -19.44 0.98 -10.41
N PHE A 69 -19.14 1.89 -9.49
CA PHE A 69 -17.78 2.32 -9.19
C PHE A 69 -16.88 1.16 -8.73
N GLN A 70 -17.43 0.05 -8.23
CA GLN A 70 -16.67 -1.12 -7.83
C GLN A 70 -15.92 -1.76 -9.00
N LYS A 71 -16.55 -1.89 -10.17
CA LYS A 71 -15.85 -2.41 -11.36
C LYS A 71 -14.74 -1.46 -11.80
N ASP A 72 -15.02 -0.15 -11.83
CA ASP A 72 -14.01 0.86 -12.16
C ASP A 72 -12.83 0.82 -11.17
N ASN A 73 -13.12 0.61 -9.88
CA ASN A 73 -12.10 0.48 -8.85
C ASN A 73 -11.26 -0.78 -9.04
N ALA A 74 -11.86 -1.88 -9.47
CA ALA A 74 -11.15 -3.13 -9.75
C ALA A 74 -10.20 -2.98 -10.94
N ASP A 75 -10.66 -2.32 -12.00
CA ASP A 75 -9.86 -2.05 -13.20
C ASP A 75 -8.70 -1.10 -12.86
N LYS A 76 -8.96 -0.04 -12.08
CA LYS A 76 -7.92 0.88 -11.57
C LYS A 76 -6.91 0.18 -10.66
N ALA A 77 -7.36 -0.70 -9.76
CA ALA A 77 -6.47 -1.43 -8.86
C ALA A 77 -5.55 -2.38 -9.65
N SER A 78 -6.10 -3.08 -10.63
CA SER A 78 -5.33 -3.97 -11.53
C SER A 78 -4.29 -3.18 -12.33
N ALA A 79 -4.68 -2.02 -12.87
CA ALA A 79 -3.75 -1.14 -13.60
C ALA A 79 -2.64 -0.59 -12.71
N LEU A 80 -2.94 -0.23 -11.45
CA LEU A 80 -1.93 0.19 -10.49
C LEU A 80 -0.96 -0.93 -10.15
N GLN A 81 -1.43 -2.18 -9.98
CA GLN A 81 -0.54 -3.33 -9.76
C GLN A 81 0.43 -3.53 -10.94
N ALA A 82 -0.07 -3.41 -12.17
CA ALA A 82 0.78 -3.48 -13.37
C ALA A 82 1.80 -2.33 -13.42
N LYS A 83 1.38 -1.10 -13.09
CA LYS A 83 2.30 0.06 -12.99
C LYS A 83 3.37 -0.16 -11.93
N PHE A 84 2.99 -0.69 -10.77
CA PHE A 84 3.90 -0.93 -9.65
C PHE A 84 4.93 -2.03 -9.95
N ALA A 85 4.59 -3.02 -10.77
CA ALA A 85 5.51 -4.08 -11.17
C ALA A 85 6.72 -3.57 -11.97
N SER A 86 6.65 -2.39 -12.61
CA SER A 86 7.77 -1.79 -13.32
C SER A 86 8.60 -0.81 -12.49
N LEU A 87 8.17 -0.51 -11.25
CA LEU A 87 8.87 0.41 -10.38
C LEU A 87 10.06 -0.27 -9.68
N THR A 88 11.13 0.50 -9.56
CA THR A 88 12.33 0.20 -8.77
C THR A 88 12.50 1.28 -7.71
N PRO A 89 13.36 1.08 -6.69
CA PRO A 89 13.60 2.09 -5.67
C PRO A 89 14.06 3.46 -6.19
N THR A 90 14.65 3.50 -7.39
CA THR A 90 15.15 4.72 -8.05
C THR A 90 14.27 5.17 -9.23
N SER A 91 13.08 4.56 -9.41
CA SER A 91 12.16 4.96 -10.46
C SER A 91 11.65 6.38 -10.22
N PRO A 92 11.40 7.17 -11.28
CA PRO A 92 10.89 8.52 -11.11
C PRO A 92 9.58 8.59 -10.34
N CYS A 93 9.48 9.57 -9.43
CA CYS A 93 8.33 9.81 -8.58
C CYS A 93 8.35 11.22 -8.01
N ASN A 94 7.17 11.73 -7.61
CA ASN A 94 7.05 13.01 -6.94
C ASN A 94 6.97 12.82 -5.43
N ASN A 95 7.49 13.78 -4.67
CA ASN A 95 7.44 13.74 -3.21
C ASN A 95 6.01 13.50 -2.68
N GLY A 96 5.85 12.49 -1.85
CA GLY A 96 4.56 12.09 -1.27
C GLY A 96 3.79 11.03 -2.07
N ASP A 97 4.21 10.70 -3.30
CA ASP A 97 3.63 9.57 -4.04
C ASP A 97 3.73 8.28 -3.23
N MET A 98 2.72 7.41 -3.34
CA MET A 98 2.70 6.09 -2.71
C MET A 98 2.58 5.01 -3.76
N ALA A 99 3.32 3.92 -3.58
CA ALA A 99 3.33 2.79 -4.51
C ALA A 99 3.62 1.47 -3.79
N CYS A 100 3.52 0.39 -4.57
CA CYS A 100 4.18 -0.86 -4.23
C CYS A 100 5.46 -0.95 -5.06
N VAL A 101 6.61 -1.11 -4.41
CA VAL A 101 7.90 -1.29 -5.10
C VAL A 101 8.52 -2.56 -4.56
N ASN A 102 8.82 -3.51 -5.45
CA ASN A 102 9.33 -4.85 -5.07
C ASN A 102 8.50 -5.55 -3.98
N GLY A 103 7.17 -5.39 -4.01
CA GLY A 103 6.26 -5.96 -3.01
C GLY A 103 6.28 -5.27 -1.63
N ALA A 104 7.06 -4.22 -1.43
CA ALA A 104 7.04 -3.39 -0.23
C ALA A 104 6.14 -2.15 -0.42
N PHE A 105 5.54 -1.66 0.67
CA PHE A 105 4.90 -0.35 0.66
C PHE A 105 5.98 0.71 0.48
N ALA A 106 5.77 1.67 -0.40
CA ALA A 106 6.77 2.69 -0.67
C ALA A 106 6.14 4.08 -0.67
N GLN A 107 6.85 5.04 -0.07
CA GLN A 107 6.57 6.46 -0.20
C GLN A 107 7.76 7.14 -0.89
N CYS A 108 7.48 7.99 -1.87
CA CYS A 108 8.50 8.81 -2.51
C CYS A 108 8.87 9.97 -1.58
N VAL A 109 10.16 10.15 -1.30
CA VAL A 109 10.68 11.25 -0.48
C VAL A 109 11.68 12.05 -1.31
N GLY A 110 11.34 13.30 -1.61
CA GLY A 110 12.01 14.09 -2.65
C GLY A 110 11.58 13.63 -4.04
N ASP A 111 12.52 13.63 -5.00
CA ASP A 111 12.28 13.18 -6.36
C ASP A 111 13.02 11.86 -6.63
N ASN A 112 12.36 10.94 -7.32
CA ASN A 112 12.93 9.69 -7.84
C ASN A 112 13.53 8.76 -6.76
N ASN A 113 13.08 8.88 -5.50
CA ASN A 113 13.59 8.11 -4.37
C ASN A 113 12.45 7.51 -3.55
N TRP A 114 12.27 6.19 -3.70
CA TRP A 114 11.27 5.43 -2.96
C TRP A 114 11.84 4.88 -1.65
N VAL A 115 11.25 5.29 -0.54
CA VAL A 115 11.53 4.71 0.79
C VAL A 115 10.60 3.53 1.01
N LEU A 116 11.16 2.32 1.03
CA LEU A 116 10.42 1.07 1.13
C LEU A 116 10.24 0.64 2.59
N GLN A 117 9.04 0.21 2.93
CA GLN A 117 8.66 -0.43 4.18
C GLN A 117 8.12 -1.82 3.86
N LYS A 118 8.85 -2.87 4.27
CA LYS A 118 8.43 -4.25 4.00
C LYS A 118 7.13 -4.57 4.73
N CYS A 119 6.26 -5.30 4.04
CA CYS A 119 5.10 -5.92 4.68
C CYS A 119 5.54 -7.05 5.63
N SER A 120 4.68 -7.40 6.58
CA SER A 120 4.87 -8.56 7.44
C SER A 120 4.99 -9.86 6.62
N SER A 121 5.59 -10.89 7.22
CA SER A 121 5.78 -12.19 6.56
C SER A 121 4.48 -12.73 5.96
N GLY A 122 4.55 -13.21 4.71
CA GLY A 122 3.41 -13.74 3.94
C GLY A 122 2.52 -12.68 3.30
N LEU A 123 2.79 -11.39 3.52
CA LEU A 123 2.08 -10.27 2.90
C LEU A 123 2.99 -9.52 1.94
N GLU A 124 2.36 -8.82 1.01
CA GLU A 124 3.03 -7.93 0.08
C GLU A 124 2.13 -6.75 -0.26
N CYS A 125 2.75 -5.65 -0.65
CA CYS A 125 2.04 -4.45 -1.03
C CYS A 125 1.21 -4.72 -2.28
N ARG A 126 -0.06 -4.35 -2.21
CA ARG A 126 -1.06 -4.49 -3.28
C ARG A 126 -1.92 -3.24 -3.37
N ALA A 127 -2.24 -2.84 -4.61
CA ALA A 127 -3.37 -1.94 -4.84
C ALA A 127 -4.67 -2.73 -4.78
N LEU A 128 -5.67 -2.17 -4.11
CA LEU A 128 -6.94 -2.82 -3.77
C LEU A 128 -8.09 -1.88 -4.14
N PRO A 129 -9.22 -2.41 -4.65
CA PRO A 129 -10.41 -1.61 -4.94
C PRO A 129 -11.05 -1.11 -3.64
N LEU A 130 -11.49 0.16 -3.62
CA LEU A 130 -12.37 0.65 -2.56
C LEU A 130 -13.79 0.11 -2.75
N VAL A 131 -14.43 -0.31 -1.66
CA VAL A 131 -15.73 -0.99 -1.70
C VAL A 131 -16.91 -0.02 -1.62
N ASN A 132 -16.76 1.06 -0.86
CA ASN A 132 -17.86 1.96 -0.49
C ASN A 132 -17.78 3.35 -1.13
N LYS A 133 -16.74 3.60 -1.93
CA LYS A 133 -16.57 4.86 -2.66
C LYS A 133 -15.67 4.67 -3.88
N PRO A 134 -15.69 5.58 -4.86
CA PRO A 134 -14.73 5.56 -5.96
C PRO A 134 -13.27 5.64 -5.47
N GLY A 135 -12.38 4.91 -6.15
CA GLY A 135 -10.94 4.91 -5.93
C GLY A 135 -10.34 3.56 -5.54
N THR A 136 -9.05 3.61 -5.20
CA THR A 136 -8.24 2.46 -4.79
C THR A 136 -7.49 2.80 -3.50
N SER A 137 -6.97 1.77 -2.83
CA SER A 137 -6.09 1.90 -1.67
C SER A 137 -4.87 0.99 -1.85
N ILE A 138 -3.75 1.36 -1.25
CA ILE A 138 -2.57 0.50 -1.19
C ILE A 138 -2.48 -0.08 0.22
N ALA A 139 -2.29 -1.39 0.35
CA ALA A 139 -2.07 -2.04 1.65
C ALA A 139 -1.20 -3.28 1.51
N CYS A 140 -0.66 -3.75 2.64
CA CYS A 140 -0.07 -5.08 2.73
C CYS A 140 -1.20 -6.11 2.82
N ASP A 141 -1.25 -7.02 1.85
CA ASP A 141 -2.25 -8.08 1.78
C ASP A 141 -1.60 -9.35 1.22
N SER A 142 -2.26 -10.50 1.35
CA SER A 142 -1.82 -11.69 0.64
C SER A 142 -2.15 -11.53 -0.85
N LYS A 143 -1.38 -12.18 -1.74
CA LYS A 143 -1.71 -12.18 -3.17
C LYS A 143 -3.13 -12.72 -3.42
N SER A 144 -3.46 -13.83 -2.76
CA SER A 144 -4.75 -14.50 -2.93
C SER A 144 -5.91 -13.60 -2.53
N ASP A 145 -5.82 -12.91 -1.40
CA ASP A 145 -6.89 -12.04 -0.91
C ASP A 145 -7.03 -10.77 -1.77
N ALA A 146 -5.91 -10.18 -2.20
CA ALA A 146 -5.94 -9.04 -3.12
C ALA A 146 -6.62 -9.41 -4.45
N ASP A 147 -6.27 -10.57 -5.02
CA ASP A 147 -6.87 -11.07 -6.26
C ASP A 147 -8.36 -11.36 -6.08
N ALA A 148 -8.75 -11.99 -4.97
CA ALA A 148 -10.15 -12.26 -4.64
C ALA A 148 -10.98 -10.96 -4.51
N ARG A 149 -10.41 -9.92 -3.88
CA ARG A 149 -11.08 -8.61 -3.73
C ARG A 149 -11.24 -7.88 -5.06
N ILE A 150 -10.24 -7.97 -5.95
CA ILE A 150 -10.35 -7.45 -7.32
C ILE A 150 -11.47 -8.19 -8.06
N GLN A 151 -11.51 -9.52 -8.00
CA GLN A 151 -12.52 -10.31 -8.68
C GLN A 151 -13.93 -10.05 -8.14
N ALA A 152 -14.09 -9.92 -6.83
CA ALA A 152 -15.34 -9.56 -6.20
C ALA A 152 -15.83 -8.18 -6.67
N ALA A 153 -14.93 -7.19 -6.73
CA ALA A 153 -15.27 -5.84 -7.18
C ALA A 153 -15.64 -5.79 -8.68
N LYS A 154 -14.98 -6.60 -9.54
CA LYS A 154 -15.38 -6.77 -10.95
C LYS A 154 -16.80 -7.32 -11.09
N ASN A 155 -17.20 -8.22 -10.20
CA ASN A 155 -18.48 -8.92 -10.23
C ASN A 155 -19.59 -8.22 -9.42
N ALA A 156 -19.28 -7.09 -8.77
CA ALA A 156 -20.22 -6.40 -7.88
C ALA A 156 -21.36 -5.68 -8.64
N CYS A 157 -21.20 -5.48 -9.95
CA CYS A 157 -22.16 -4.81 -10.80
C CYS A 157 -23.09 -5.86 -11.42
N LYS A 158 -24.35 -5.88 -10.98
CA LYS A 158 -25.40 -6.76 -11.50
C LYS A 158 -26.63 -5.94 -11.82
#